data_AF-H6SMN7-F1
#
_entry.id   AF-H6SMN7-F1
#
_cell.length_a   1.000
_cell.length_b   1.000
_cell.length_c   1.000
_cell.angle_alpha   90.00
_cell.angle_beta   90.00
_cell.angle_gamma   90.00
#
_symmetry.space_group_name_H-M   'P 1'
#
loop_
_entity.id
_entity.type
_entity.pdbx_description
1 polymer ?
#
loop_
_entity_poly.entity_id
_entity_poly.type
_entity_poly.pdbx_seq_one_letter_code
_entity_poly.pdbx_strand_id
1 'polypeptide(L)'
;MNPAFLLLALALGVPLVGIPTADAKEAPAKPGRTLAEAQPPGLGVHFRYPASWRLEKVDGHTVLLSGAPETPEWLTTVTLTNQENPDSKNPQAGAATLVAQYVAAIRARGTDQEILREAPFTFPGSGPAGNGQQAVARFQGQNGPVRQWMVAIPRADMAVALVVLYTAPDDAFEKALPTAQAVVDGMSFLPQKGKKK
;
A
#
# COMPACT_ATOMS: atom_id res chain seq x y z
N MET A 1 25.70 -35.60 -12.28
CA MET A 1 24.38 -35.11 -12.72
C MET A 1 23.65 -34.60 -11.48
N ASN A 2 23.58 -33.28 -11.31
CA ASN A 2 22.71 -32.62 -10.34
C ASN A 2 22.53 -31.18 -10.83
N PRO A 3 21.34 -30.76 -11.28
CA PRO A 3 21.13 -29.41 -11.77
C PRO A 3 20.88 -28.44 -10.61
N ALA A 4 21.70 -27.40 -10.59
CA ALA A 4 21.37 -26.01 -10.30
C ALA A 4 20.10 -25.74 -9.47
N PHE A 5 20.30 -25.48 -8.16
CA PHE A 5 19.40 -24.62 -7.39
C PHE A 5 19.66 -23.17 -7.79
N LEU A 6 18.86 -22.65 -8.72
CA LEU A 6 18.78 -21.23 -9.00
C LEU A 6 17.98 -20.58 -7.85
N LEU A 7 18.69 -19.94 -6.94
CA LEU A 7 18.13 -19.05 -5.92
C LEU A 7 17.49 -17.86 -6.64
N LEU A 8 16.18 -17.94 -6.87
CA LEU A 8 15.38 -16.79 -7.28
C LEU A 8 15.19 -15.91 -6.04
N ALA A 9 16.14 -15.00 -5.82
CA ALA A 9 15.96 -13.87 -4.93
C ALA A 9 14.86 -12.98 -5.51
N LEU A 10 13.59 -13.28 -5.18
CA LEU A 10 12.50 -12.35 -5.37
C LEU A 10 12.73 -11.19 -4.40
N ALA A 11 13.42 -10.18 -4.93
CA ALA A 11 13.54 -8.88 -4.33
C ALA A 11 12.13 -8.31 -4.14
N LEU A 12 11.53 -8.59 -2.99
CA LEU A 12 10.73 -7.58 -2.31
C LEU A 12 11.71 -6.47 -1.87
N GLY A 13 12.26 -5.78 -2.86
CA GLY A 13 12.92 -4.50 -2.69
C GLY A 13 11.84 -3.49 -2.36
N VAL A 14 11.25 -3.62 -1.17
CA VAL A 14 10.71 -2.46 -0.49
C VAL A 14 11.97 -1.71 -0.08
N PRO A 15 12.37 -0.62 -0.78
CA PRO A 15 13.44 0.18 -0.27
C PRO A 15 13.11 0.52 1.18
N LEU A 16 14.08 0.42 2.08
CA LEU A 16 14.06 1.24 3.29
C LEU A 16 13.79 2.66 2.77
N VAL A 17 12.57 3.16 2.95
CA VAL A 17 12.21 4.51 2.53
C VAL A 17 13.08 5.42 3.37
N GLY A 18 14.16 5.90 2.77
CA GLY A 18 14.91 7.02 3.28
C GLY A 18 13.96 8.20 3.40
N ILE A 19 14.08 8.94 4.49
CA ILE A 19 13.37 10.20 4.69
C ILE A 19 13.56 11.06 3.42
N PRO A 20 12.48 11.56 2.79
CA PRO A 20 12.61 12.33 1.56
C PRO A 20 13.37 13.63 1.81
N THR A 21 14.38 13.90 0.97
CA THR A 21 15.04 15.21 0.87
C THR A 21 14.05 16.23 0.31
N ALA A 22 13.93 17.37 0.99
CA ALA A 22 12.94 18.41 0.74
C ALA A 22 13.19 19.17 -0.57
N ASP A 23 12.55 18.75 -1.67
CA ASP A 23 12.47 19.57 -2.90
C ASP A 23 11.19 19.29 -3.73
N ALA A 24 10.08 18.99 -3.06
CA ALA A 24 8.76 18.94 -3.70
C ALA A 24 8.02 20.27 -3.46
N LYS A 25 7.84 21.06 -4.52
CA LYS A 25 7.09 22.31 -4.49
C LYS A 25 5.61 22.04 -4.20
N GLU A 26 5.23 22.30 -2.97
CA GLU A 26 3.90 22.13 -2.38
C GLU A 26 2.88 23.08 -3.02
N ALA A 27 1.71 22.55 -3.39
CA ALA A 27 0.54 23.38 -3.68
C ALA A 27 -0.25 23.53 -2.37
N PRO A 28 -0.43 24.74 -1.83
CA PRO A 28 -1.13 24.91 -0.56
C PRO A 28 -2.59 24.45 -0.67
N ALA A 29 -3.05 23.70 0.34
CA ALA A 29 -4.44 23.31 0.46
C ALA A 29 -5.36 24.55 0.47
N LYS A 30 -6.46 24.51 -0.30
CA LYS A 30 -7.45 25.59 -0.29
C LYS A 30 -8.13 25.68 1.09
N PRO A 31 -8.27 26.88 1.69
CA PRO A 31 -8.95 27.04 2.98
C PRO A 31 -10.37 26.47 2.94
N GLY A 32 -10.70 25.58 3.89
CA GLY A 32 -12.06 25.05 4.09
C GLY A 32 -12.34 23.63 3.58
N ARG A 33 -11.40 22.95 2.93
CA ARG A 33 -11.57 21.53 2.58
C ARG A 33 -10.92 20.63 3.63
N THR A 34 -11.70 19.70 4.19
CA THR A 34 -11.21 18.66 5.11
C THR A 34 -10.63 17.46 4.36
N LEU A 35 -11.06 17.24 3.11
CA LEU A 35 -10.59 16.18 2.24
C LEU A 35 -10.04 16.75 0.92
N ALA A 36 -8.95 16.14 0.45
CA ALA A 36 -8.42 16.28 -0.89
C ALA A 36 -8.78 15.04 -1.72
N GLU A 37 -8.70 15.17 -3.06
CA GLU A 37 -8.91 14.07 -3.99
C GLU A 37 -7.68 13.92 -4.89
N ALA A 38 -7.38 12.69 -5.31
CA ALA A 38 -6.30 12.42 -6.24
C ALA A 38 -6.64 11.31 -7.23
N GLN A 39 -6.00 11.40 -8.39
CA GLN A 39 -5.96 10.36 -9.42
C GLN A 39 -4.54 10.29 -9.98
N PRO A 40 -3.59 9.65 -9.25
CA PRO A 40 -2.20 9.61 -9.70
C PRO A 40 -2.07 8.91 -11.06
N PRO A 41 -1.34 9.49 -12.03
CA PRO A 41 -1.07 8.83 -13.29
C PRO A 41 -0.41 7.46 -13.08
N GLY A 42 -0.86 6.44 -13.82
CA GLY A 42 -0.27 5.10 -13.78
C GLY A 42 -0.82 4.16 -12.70
N LEU A 43 -1.52 4.67 -11.68
CA LEU A 43 -2.17 3.81 -10.67
C LEU A 43 -3.55 3.28 -11.12
N GLY A 44 -4.27 4.06 -11.93
CA GLY A 44 -5.60 3.67 -12.40
C GLY A 44 -6.65 3.63 -11.28
N VAL A 45 -6.48 4.48 -10.26
CA VAL A 45 -7.43 4.67 -9.15
C VAL A 45 -7.69 6.15 -8.91
N HIS A 46 -8.86 6.46 -8.38
CA HIS A 46 -9.22 7.74 -7.77
C HIS A 46 -9.54 7.50 -6.30
N PHE A 47 -9.12 8.40 -5.41
CA PHE A 47 -9.37 8.30 -3.97
C PHE A 47 -9.41 9.67 -3.31
N ARG A 48 -9.96 9.70 -2.09
CA ARG A 48 -9.93 10.86 -1.19
C ARG A 48 -9.00 10.61 -0.02
N TYR A 49 -8.41 11.67 0.51
CA TYR A 49 -7.52 11.62 1.67
C TYR A 49 -7.62 12.93 2.46
N PRO A 50 -7.18 12.98 3.74
CA PRO A 50 -7.21 14.21 4.52
C PRO A 50 -6.45 15.34 3.81
N ALA A 51 -7.04 16.53 3.74
CA ALA A 51 -6.39 17.66 3.06
C ALA A 51 -5.12 18.16 3.77
N SER A 52 -4.92 17.76 5.03
CA SER A 52 -3.69 18.02 5.80
C SER A 52 -2.57 17.03 5.49
N TRP A 53 -2.85 15.96 4.75
CA TRP A 53 -1.85 14.97 4.37
C TRP A 53 -1.21 15.36 3.03
N ARG A 54 0.05 14.99 2.88
CA ARG A 54 0.82 15.18 1.66
C ARG A 54 0.69 13.96 0.78
N LEU A 55 0.58 14.18 -0.53
CA LEU A 55 0.65 13.16 -1.55
C LEU A 55 1.94 13.34 -2.36
N GLU A 56 2.80 12.33 -2.31
CA GLU A 56 4.08 12.33 -2.99
C GLU A 56 4.13 11.21 -4.02
N LYS A 57 4.62 11.54 -5.22
CA LYS A 57 4.87 10.55 -6.26
C LYS A 57 6.27 9.98 -6.03
N VAL A 58 6.35 8.68 -5.76
CA VAL A 58 7.63 7.98 -5.60
C VAL A 58 8.16 7.56 -6.97
N ASP A 59 7.32 6.93 -7.79
CA ASP A 59 7.64 6.55 -9.17
C ASP A 59 6.36 6.52 -10.06
N GLY A 60 6.42 5.86 -11.23
CA GLY A 60 5.29 5.75 -12.15
C GLY A 60 4.12 4.89 -11.68
N HIS A 61 4.32 4.09 -10.63
CA HIS A 61 3.39 3.07 -10.13
C HIS A 61 3.25 3.09 -8.61
N THR A 62 3.86 4.05 -7.92
CA THR A 62 3.85 4.20 -6.47
C THR A 62 3.61 5.64 -6.05
N VAL A 63 2.69 5.82 -5.12
CA VAL A 63 2.54 7.08 -4.37
C VAL A 63 2.60 6.83 -2.87
N LEU A 64 3.02 7.85 -2.15
CA LEU A 64 3.09 7.90 -0.70
C LEU A 64 2.16 9.00 -0.19
N LEU A 65 1.31 8.65 0.77
CA LEU A 65 0.56 9.58 1.57
C LEU A 65 1.18 9.65 2.96
N SER A 66 1.37 10.84 3.52
CA SER A 66 1.88 11.04 4.88
C SER A 66 1.23 12.25 5.56
N GLY A 67 1.28 12.29 6.89
CA GLY A 67 0.94 13.51 7.65
C GLY A 67 1.83 14.69 7.27
N ALA A 68 1.54 15.87 7.82
CA ALA A 68 2.40 17.02 7.64
C ALA A 68 3.75 16.83 8.38
N PRO A 69 4.86 17.41 7.90
CA PRO A 69 6.12 17.39 8.64
C PRO A 69 5.95 17.97 10.04
N GLU A 70 6.72 17.44 10.98
CA GLU A 70 6.73 17.89 12.39
C GLU A 70 5.41 17.67 13.15
N THR A 71 4.47 16.89 12.60
CA THR A 71 3.27 16.44 13.31
C THR A 71 3.40 14.99 13.76
N PRO A 72 2.64 14.54 14.78
CA PRO A 72 2.62 13.13 15.18
C PRO A 72 2.26 12.17 14.03
N GLU A 73 1.50 12.66 13.04
CA GLU A 73 1.08 11.90 11.86
C GLU A 73 2.18 11.80 10.79
N TRP A 74 3.31 12.50 10.92
CA TRP A 74 4.41 12.43 9.93
C TRP A 74 4.93 11.00 9.71
N LEU A 75 5.04 10.22 10.78
CA LEU A 75 5.47 8.83 10.73
C LEU A 75 4.35 7.85 10.34
N THR A 76 3.14 8.37 10.13
CA THR A 76 1.98 7.61 9.65
C THR A 76 1.91 7.74 8.14
N THR A 77 2.04 6.62 7.44
CA THR A 77 2.08 6.60 5.98
C THR A 77 1.08 5.63 5.38
N VAL A 78 0.60 5.96 4.18
CA VAL A 78 -0.14 5.03 3.31
C VAL A 78 0.54 5.02 1.95
N THR A 79 1.20 3.92 1.62
CA THR A 79 1.81 3.71 0.31
C THR A 79 0.83 2.94 -0.58
N LEU A 80 0.64 3.39 -1.81
CA LEU A 80 -0.17 2.71 -2.81
C LEU A 80 0.74 2.36 -4.00
N THR A 81 0.85 1.08 -4.32
CA THR A 81 1.71 0.58 -5.40
C THR A 81 0.97 -0.42 -6.28
N ASN A 82 1.08 -0.27 -7.61
CA ASN A 82 0.68 -1.33 -8.53
C ASN A 82 1.77 -2.41 -8.59
N GLN A 83 1.39 -3.64 -8.26
CA GLN A 83 2.25 -4.83 -8.35
C GLN A 83 1.69 -5.78 -9.41
N GLU A 84 2.57 -6.47 -10.14
CA GLU A 84 2.12 -7.55 -11.01
C GLU A 84 1.36 -8.61 -10.20
N ASN A 85 0.22 -9.06 -10.72
CA ASN A 85 -0.54 -10.12 -10.08
C ASN A 85 0.08 -11.47 -10.45
N PRO A 86 0.65 -12.25 -9.50
CA PRO A 86 1.34 -13.50 -9.80
C PRO A 86 0.44 -14.58 -10.44
N ASP A 87 -0.88 -14.46 -10.31
CA ASP A 87 -1.85 -15.32 -10.97
C ASP A 87 -2.90 -14.48 -11.72
N SER A 88 -2.62 -14.21 -12.99
CA SER A 88 -3.52 -13.46 -13.86
C SER A 88 -4.80 -14.20 -14.22
N LYS A 89 -4.86 -15.53 -14.06
CA LYS A 89 -6.05 -16.35 -14.34
C LYS A 89 -6.96 -16.44 -13.12
N ASN A 90 -6.38 -16.37 -11.93
CA ASN A 90 -7.10 -16.28 -10.66
C ASN A 90 -6.58 -15.09 -9.83
N PRO A 91 -7.07 -13.87 -10.12
CA PRO A 91 -6.54 -12.65 -9.50
C PRO A 91 -6.59 -12.67 -7.97
N GLN A 92 -7.59 -13.33 -7.38
CA GLN A 92 -7.73 -13.45 -5.93
C GLN A 92 -6.65 -14.37 -5.33
N ALA A 93 -6.31 -15.48 -6.00
CA ALA A 93 -5.21 -16.34 -5.56
C ALA A 93 -3.87 -15.61 -5.64
N GLY A 94 -3.63 -14.84 -6.71
CA GLY A 94 -2.40 -14.06 -6.80
C GLY A 94 -2.31 -12.91 -5.78
N ALA A 95 -3.43 -12.29 -5.39
CA ALA A 95 -3.45 -11.37 -4.24
C ALA A 95 -3.06 -12.08 -2.93
N ALA A 96 -3.51 -13.31 -2.72
CA ALA A 96 -3.08 -14.13 -1.57
C ALA A 96 -1.57 -14.42 -1.62
N THR A 97 -1.03 -14.72 -2.81
CA THR A 97 0.41 -14.90 -3.00
C THR A 97 1.20 -13.64 -2.64
N LEU A 98 0.74 -12.45 -3.03
CA LEU A 98 1.40 -11.18 -2.66
C LEU A 98 1.43 -10.97 -1.14
N VAL A 99 0.33 -11.26 -0.44
CA VAL A 99 0.29 -11.18 1.04
C VAL A 99 1.20 -12.23 1.69
N ALA A 100 1.22 -13.46 1.17
CA ALA A 100 2.11 -14.51 1.67
C ALA A 100 3.58 -14.14 1.48
N GLN A 101 3.94 -13.53 0.34
CA GLN A 101 5.28 -13.02 0.08
C GLN A 101 5.66 -11.90 1.06
N TYR A 102 4.73 -10.97 1.32
CA TYR A 102 4.93 -9.94 2.34
C TYR A 102 5.18 -10.52 3.73
N VAL A 103 4.33 -11.46 4.16
CA VAL A 103 4.47 -12.14 5.46
C VAL A 103 5.81 -12.88 5.55
N ALA A 104 6.21 -13.57 4.48
CA ALA A 104 7.52 -14.23 4.42
C ALA A 104 8.67 -13.22 4.54
N ALA A 105 8.57 -12.06 3.88
CA ALA A 105 9.56 -10.99 4.00
C ALA A 105 9.62 -10.39 5.40
N ILE A 106 8.49 -10.22 6.09
CA ILE A 106 8.48 -9.81 7.50
C ILE A 106 9.17 -10.86 8.37
N ARG A 107 8.84 -12.14 8.22
CA ARG A 107 9.46 -13.24 8.97
C ARG A 107 10.97 -13.34 8.74
N ALA A 108 11.44 -12.95 7.56
CA ALA A 108 12.87 -12.94 7.22
C ALA A 108 13.67 -11.79 7.87
N ARG A 109 13.02 -10.79 8.50
CA ARG A 109 13.71 -9.65 9.12
C ARG A 109 14.50 -9.97 10.39
N GLY A 110 14.32 -11.15 10.99
CA GLY A 110 15.16 -11.63 12.09
C GLY A 110 14.38 -11.88 13.38
N THR A 111 14.68 -11.13 14.44
CA THR A 111 13.95 -11.19 15.73
C THR A 111 13.05 -9.98 15.89
N ASP A 112 12.06 -10.09 16.81
CA ASP A 112 11.11 -9.03 17.17
C ASP A 112 10.09 -8.63 16.08
N GLN A 113 9.71 -9.60 15.24
CA GLN A 113 8.54 -9.51 14.35
C GLN A 113 7.40 -10.41 14.80
N GLU A 114 6.18 -9.96 14.54
CA GLU A 114 4.95 -10.68 14.84
C GLU A 114 3.94 -10.50 13.70
N ILE A 115 3.31 -11.59 13.28
CA ILE A 115 2.18 -11.53 12.35
C ILE A 115 0.90 -11.57 13.18
N LEU A 116 0.25 -10.42 13.28
CA LEU A 116 -0.92 -10.21 14.13
C LEU A 116 -2.21 -10.70 13.46
N ARG A 117 -2.26 -10.66 12.12
CA ARG A 117 -3.44 -11.06 11.34
C ARG A 117 -3.04 -11.46 9.93
N GLU A 118 -3.70 -12.49 9.41
CA GLU A 118 -3.79 -12.81 7.98
C GLU A 118 -5.27 -13.13 7.71
N ALA A 119 -5.92 -12.47 6.75
CA ALA A 119 -7.35 -12.67 6.50
C ALA A 119 -7.75 -12.24 5.08
N PRO A 120 -8.87 -12.78 4.56
CA PRO A 120 -9.53 -12.20 3.40
C PRO A 120 -9.85 -10.71 3.60
N PHE A 121 -9.84 -9.96 2.50
CA PHE A 121 -10.23 -8.55 2.49
C PHE A 121 -11.39 -8.34 1.51
N THR A 122 -12.51 -7.84 2.00
CA THR A 122 -13.64 -7.42 1.16
C THR A 122 -13.41 -5.97 0.76
N PHE A 123 -13.21 -5.71 -0.53
CA PHE A 123 -13.03 -4.35 -1.01
C PHE A 123 -14.39 -3.64 -1.10
N PRO A 124 -14.62 -2.55 -0.36
CA PRO A 124 -15.92 -1.87 -0.35
C PRO A 124 -16.05 -0.78 -1.42
N GLY A 125 -14.94 -0.44 -2.10
CA GLY A 125 -14.92 0.57 -3.15
C GLY A 125 -15.55 0.11 -4.45
N SER A 126 -15.37 0.90 -5.51
CA SER A 126 -16.00 0.66 -6.81
C SER A 126 -14.99 0.37 -7.93
N GLY A 127 -15.49 -0.12 -9.08
CA GLY A 127 -14.68 -0.35 -10.28
C GLY A 127 -14.29 -1.82 -10.50
N PRO A 128 -13.36 -2.11 -11.43
CA PRO A 128 -12.94 -3.47 -11.78
C PRO A 128 -11.95 -4.05 -10.75
N ALA A 129 -12.32 -4.04 -9.47
CA ALA A 129 -11.56 -4.63 -8.38
C ALA A 129 -12.28 -5.87 -7.85
N GLY A 130 -11.50 -6.83 -7.35
CA GLY A 130 -12.00 -8.02 -6.66
C GLY A 130 -11.74 -7.97 -5.16
N ASN A 131 -12.32 -8.94 -4.45
CA ASN A 131 -11.94 -9.21 -3.06
C ASN A 131 -10.46 -9.60 -3.00
N GLY A 132 -9.77 -9.09 -1.99
CA GLY A 132 -8.34 -9.20 -1.81
C GLY A 132 -7.95 -10.06 -0.61
N GLN A 133 -6.72 -9.85 -0.18
CA GLN A 133 -6.15 -10.43 1.03
C GLN A 133 -5.44 -9.34 1.83
N GLN A 134 -5.35 -9.53 3.14
CA GLN A 134 -4.69 -8.59 4.03
C GLN A 134 -3.86 -9.30 5.09
N ALA A 135 -2.85 -8.58 5.59
CA ALA A 135 -2.11 -8.96 6.78
C ALA A 135 -1.81 -7.75 7.66
N VAL A 136 -1.68 -7.98 8.96
CA VAL A 136 -1.16 -7.00 9.90
C VAL A 136 0.08 -7.59 10.56
N ALA A 137 1.17 -6.84 10.55
CA ALA A 137 2.43 -7.23 11.15
C ALA A 137 2.97 -6.14 12.06
N ARG A 138 3.69 -6.54 13.10
CA ARG A 138 4.48 -5.69 13.99
C ARG A 138 5.94 -6.06 13.88
N PHE A 139 6.84 -5.08 13.83
CA PHE A 139 8.28 -5.31 13.75
C PHE A 139 9.08 -4.08 14.17
N GLN A 140 10.40 -4.22 14.35
CA GLN A 140 11.29 -3.08 14.62
C GLN A 140 11.58 -2.28 13.34
N GLY A 141 11.19 -1.01 13.33
CA GLY A 141 11.56 -0.02 12.32
C GLY A 141 12.78 0.80 12.73
N GLN A 142 13.19 1.75 11.88
CA GLN A 142 14.33 2.63 12.18
C GLN A 142 14.09 3.53 13.41
N ASN A 143 12.84 3.95 13.63
CA ASN A 143 12.43 4.85 14.70
C ASN A 143 11.76 4.12 15.87
N GLY A 144 11.97 2.81 16.00
CA GLY A 144 11.36 1.96 17.02
C GLY A 144 10.27 1.01 16.48
N PRO A 145 9.45 0.43 17.36
CA PRO A 145 8.44 -0.56 16.96
C PRO A 145 7.37 0.07 16.09
N VAL A 146 7.10 -0.57 14.96
CA VAL A 146 6.08 -0.17 14.00
C VAL A 146 5.07 -1.29 13.79
N ARG A 147 3.86 -0.90 13.42
CA ARG A 147 2.84 -1.81 12.93
C ARG A 147 2.45 -1.41 11.52
N GLN A 148 2.22 -2.42 10.69
CA GLN A 148 1.92 -2.25 9.29
C GLN A 148 0.74 -3.12 8.90
N TRP A 149 -0.20 -2.55 8.16
CA TRP A 149 -1.33 -3.23 7.54
C TRP A 149 -1.15 -3.22 6.04
N MET A 150 -1.05 -4.42 5.47
CA MET A 150 -1.01 -4.63 4.04
C MET A 150 -2.37 -5.09 3.53
N VAL A 151 -2.80 -4.53 2.40
CA VAL A 151 -3.93 -5.03 1.61
C VAL A 151 -3.47 -5.20 0.17
N ALA A 152 -3.73 -6.37 -0.42
CA ALA A 152 -3.58 -6.61 -1.85
C ALA A 152 -4.97 -6.72 -2.50
N ILE A 153 -5.31 -5.76 -3.37
CA ILE A 153 -6.59 -5.66 -4.05
C ILE A 153 -6.38 -6.01 -5.53
N PRO A 154 -6.83 -7.19 -6.00
CA PRO A 154 -6.63 -7.59 -7.38
C PRO A 154 -7.54 -6.81 -8.32
N ARG A 155 -7.05 -6.48 -9.52
CA ARG A 155 -7.87 -5.96 -10.60
C ARG A 155 -8.44 -7.11 -11.43
N ALA A 156 -9.68 -6.94 -11.89
CA ALA A 156 -10.36 -7.89 -12.78
C ALA A 156 -10.10 -7.58 -14.26
N ASP A 157 -9.67 -6.36 -14.60
CA ASP A 157 -9.50 -5.90 -15.98
C ASP A 157 -8.06 -5.99 -16.50
N MET A 158 -7.06 -6.15 -15.62
CA MET A 158 -5.64 -6.25 -15.96
C MET A 158 -4.87 -7.09 -14.93
N ALA A 159 -3.72 -7.63 -15.31
CA ALA A 159 -2.88 -8.52 -14.49
C ALA A 159 -2.06 -7.78 -13.40
N VAL A 160 -2.73 -6.90 -12.64
CA VAL A 160 -2.13 -6.08 -11.59
C VAL A 160 -2.98 -6.16 -10.33
N ALA A 161 -2.34 -6.13 -9.18
CA ALA A 161 -2.99 -5.87 -7.90
C ALA A 161 -2.50 -4.53 -7.36
N LEU A 162 -3.41 -3.73 -6.81
CA LEU A 162 -3.01 -2.59 -6.01
C LEU A 162 -2.63 -3.10 -4.62
N VAL A 163 -1.40 -2.84 -4.21
CA VAL A 163 -0.93 -3.07 -2.85
C VAL A 163 -1.00 -1.75 -2.09
N VAL A 164 -1.72 -1.78 -0.96
CA VAL A 164 -1.76 -0.69 0.01
C VAL A 164 -0.99 -1.10 1.24
N LEU A 165 -0.06 -0.26 1.68
CA LEU A 165 0.70 -0.43 2.92
C LEU A 165 0.45 0.77 3.83
N TYR A 166 -0.33 0.57 4.89
CA TYR A 166 -0.48 1.51 5.97
C TYR A 166 0.58 1.21 7.05
N THR A 167 1.42 2.19 7.39
CA THR A 167 2.48 2.04 8.40
C THR A 167 2.36 3.12 9.45
N ALA A 168 2.52 2.78 10.72
CA ALA A 168 2.56 3.74 11.81
C ALA A 168 3.44 3.22 12.97
N PRO A 169 3.92 4.12 13.85
CA PRO A 169 4.38 3.73 15.18
C PRO A 169 3.35 2.85 15.88
N ASP A 170 3.81 1.83 16.61
CA ASP A 170 2.93 0.81 17.20
C ASP A 170 1.89 1.40 18.18
N ASP A 171 2.23 2.47 18.88
CA ASP A 171 1.36 3.21 19.80
C ASP A 171 0.35 4.15 19.09
N ALA A 172 0.65 4.54 17.86
CA ALA A 172 -0.21 5.41 17.04
C ALA A 172 -1.10 4.63 16.06
N PHE A 173 -0.80 3.36 15.81
CA PHE A 173 -1.44 2.55 14.76
C PHE A 173 -2.97 2.50 14.88
N GLU A 174 -3.50 2.10 16.04
CA GLU A 174 -4.96 1.95 16.19
C GLU A 174 -5.68 3.30 16.09
N LYS A 175 -5.03 4.39 16.52
CA LYS A 175 -5.58 5.74 16.47
C LYS A 175 -5.69 6.25 15.04
N ALA A 176 -4.70 5.96 14.18
CA ALA A 176 -4.64 6.46 12.82
C ALA A 176 -5.19 5.47 11.76
N LEU A 177 -5.43 4.21 12.12
CA LEU A 177 -6.03 3.20 11.25
C LEU A 177 -7.35 3.65 10.60
N PRO A 178 -8.31 4.29 11.29
CA PRO A 178 -9.55 4.75 10.65
C PRO A 178 -9.32 5.70 9.48
N THR A 179 -8.29 6.55 9.56
CA THR A 179 -7.92 7.48 8.48
C THR A 179 -7.41 6.72 7.27
N ALA A 180 -6.52 5.75 7.47
CA ALA A 180 -6.01 4.91 6.37
C ALA A 180 -7.11 4.03 5.75
N GLN A 181 -7.98 3.45 6.59
CA GLN A 181 -9.14 2.69 6.13
C GLN A 181 -10.07 3.54 5.28
N ALA A 182 -10.35 4.80 5.68
CA ALA A 182 -11.18 5.71 4.89
C ALA A 182 -10.60 6.00 3.49
N VAL A 183 -9.28 6.04 3.34
CA VAL A 183 -8.62 6.17 2.03
C VAL A 183 -8.87 4.93 1.17
N VAL A 184 -8.70 3.73 1.75
CA VAL A 184 -8.92 2.45 1.06
C VAL A 184 -10.38 2.28 0.67
N ASP A 185 -11.30 2.56 1.60
CA ASP A 185 -12.73 2.37 1.41
C ASP A 185 -13.33 3.37 0.42
N GLY A 186 -12.80 4.60 0.41
CA GLY A 186 -13.18 5.66 -0.52
C GLY A 186 -12.59 5.52 -1.93
N MET A 187 -11.85 4.45 -2.20
CA MET A 187 -11.14 4.26 -3.47
C MET A 187 -12.07 3.76 -4.58
N SER A 188 -11.83 4.22 -5.80
CA SER A 188 -12.49 3.75 -7.01
C SER A 188 -11.46 3.37 -8.07
N PHE A 189 -11.54 2.14 -8.56
CA PHE A 189 -10.71 1.65 -9.66
C PHE A 189 -11.27 2.14 -10.99
N LEU A 190 -10.41 2.75 -11.80
CA LEU A 190 -10.78 3.26 -13.11
C LEU A 190 -10.58 2.17 -14.16
N PRO A 191 -11.55 1.91 -15.07
CA PRO A 191 -11.38 0.92 -16.13
C PRO A 191 -10.16 1.17 -16.99
N GLN A 192 -9.50 0.09 -17.42
CA GLN A 192 -8.42 0.19 -18.41
C GLN A 192 -8.94 0.83 -19.71
N LYS A 193 -8.37 1.98 -20.09
CA LYS A 193 -8.68 2.64 -21.36
C LYS A 193 -8.29 1.70 -22.52
N GLY A 194 -9.26 1.20 -23.27
CA GLY A 194 -9.03 0.41 -24.49
C GLY A 194 -9.78 -0.92 -24.59
N LYS A 195 -10.32 -1.47 -23.51
CA LYS A 195 -11.24 -2.61 -23.60
C LYS A 195 -12.67 -2.11 -23.85
N LYS A 196 -13.01 -1.91 -25.13
CA LYS A 196 -14.42 -2.03 -25.54
C LYS A 196 -14.81 -3.49 -25.32
N LYS A 197 -15.88 -3.73 -24.57
CA LYS A 197 -16.52 -5.06 -24.49
C LYS A 197 -16.96 -5.47 -25.89
#